data_AF-A0A1U6H542-F1
#
_entry.id   AF-A0A1U6H542-F1
#
_cell.length_a   1.000
_cell.length_b   1.000
_cell.length_c   1.000
_cell.angle_alpha   90.00
_cell.angle_beta   90.00
_cell.angle_gamma   90.00
#
_symmetry.space_group_name_H-M   'P 1'
#
loop_
_entity.id
_entity.type
_entity.pdbx_description
1 polymer ?
#
loop_
_entity_poly.entity_id
_entity_poly.type
_entity_poly.pdbx_seq_one_letter_code
_entity_poly.pdbx_strand_id
1 'polypeptide(L)'
;MAAILPSRRSVLATLALTAGSMALSGTGIASAFPQAEPDPTKPRTKPVIFVVGDSTSSAYQQSERPRAGWGQALPLLLGPQATVFDYAWSGASSKSYADAGLLDRVLALMQPGDYLLISFGHNDEKVTDPNRGTLPDSTFKEYLGRYIDGAKARGGKPVLVTSVERRRFDSFGNAQDSHGAYPQAVRDLAAASGTPLVDLTASSKALWQQLGPEGTKQHFLHLAPGEHPQYPQGSEDNTHFQATGALAVARLVARELQSKEIVPPGYFLNIDAGTDPLLGMYWPAERPIDVPVTLDVGPGRTFTTVQSAVDSVPPGSLQRTIIRIQPGTYREAVRVPADKPRISFIGQGGRPEDVVLVYNNASGTPKPDGSGNFGTSGSASVRIDGPDFVARNLTIGNDFDEAANLGMKDRQAVALHITADRSVLSNVRMLGNQDTLLVNSPGAGVQARFYFESCYVEGDVDFIFGRGTAVFSGCEIKSLDRASSTNNGYVTAGSLDLSIRYGYLFDQCRLVSDAAANTVHLGRPWHPSGDPKAVAQVLVRDSWLGAHISGTPWTDMSGFSWREARFHEYNNRGPGAQVTPDRPQLPGAEAGNYTVRTYLQGTDGWAPQLAGTTADSSVVPSAAAA
;
A
#
# COMPACT_ATOMS: atom_id res chain seq x y z
N MET A 1 -23.60 -69.19 16.34
CA MET A 1 -23.64 -69.29 14.86
C MET A 1 -24.43 -68.12 14.33
N ALA A 2 -23.93 -67.49 13.27
CA ALA A 2 -24.42 -66.30 12.57
C ALA A 2 -24.28 -64.95 13.32
N ALA A 3 -23.70 -64.00 12.60
CA ALA A 3 -23.10 -62.76 13.04
C ALA A 3 -23.99 -61.55 12.75
N ILE A 4 -23.75 -60.43 13.44
CA ILE A 4 -23.36 -59.10 12.90
C ILE A 4 -23.29 -58.09 14.08
N LEU A 5 -22.31 -57.19 13.95
CA LEU A 5 -21.58 -56.41 14.97
C LEU A 5 -22.38 -55.43 15.86
N PRO A 6 -21.92 -55.17 17.11
CA PRO A 6 -22.47 -54.16 18.01
C PRO A 6 -21.80 -52.79 17.94
N SER A 7 -22.53 -51.84 18.52
CA SER A 7 -22.52 -50.38 18.43
C SER A 7 -21.42 -49.63 19.20
N ARG A 8 -21.22 -48.38 18.74
CA ARG A 8 -20.45 -47.27 19.34
C ARG A 8 -20.86 -46.94 20.78
N ARG A 9 -19.90 -46.90 21.73
CA ARG A 9 -19.66 -45.74 22.62
C ARG A 9 -18.46 -45.94 23.56
N SER A 10 -17.66 -44.87 23.65
CA SER A 10 -16.77 -44.45 24.73
C SER A 10 -15.45 -45.20 24.95
N VAL A 11 -14.31 -44.52 24.72
CA VAL A 11 -13.20 -44.35 25.68
C VAL A 11 -12.27 -43.23 25.18
N LEU A 12 -11.84 -42.37 26.11
CA LEU A 12 -10.80 -41.35 25.96
C LEU A 12 -9.51 -41.93 25.37
N ALA A 13 -8.92 -41.25 24.39
CA ALA A 13 -7.50 -41.40 24.08
C ALA A 13 -6.94 -40.08 23.56
N THR A 14 -6.09 -39.49 24.38
CA THR A 14 -4.98 -38.59 24.09
C THR A 14 -4.41 -38.85 22.70
N LEU A 15 -4.54 -37.91 21.78
CA LEU A 15 -3.86 -37.93 20.48
C LEU A 15 -2.91 -36.74 20.40
N ALA A 16 -1.64 -37.09 20.47
CA ALA A 16 -0.50 -36.22 20.32
C ALA A 16 -0.60 -35.41 19.02
N LEU A 17 -0.29 -34.11 19.15
CA LEU A 17 0.06 -33.22 18.06
C LEU A 17 1.31 -33.77 17.36
N THR A 18 1.14 -34.59 16.33
CA THR A 18 2.15 -34.70 15.27
C THR A 18 1.94 -33.52 14.34
N ALA A 19 2.69 -32.45 14.62
CA ALA A 19 2.94 -31.39 13.66
C ALA A 19 3.61 -32.00 12.43
N GLY A 20 2.82 -32.31 11.41
CA GLY A 20 3.33 -32.69 10.10
C GLY A 20 3.96 -31.46 9.46
N SER A 21 5.27 -31.35 9.56
CA SER A 21 6.08 -30.43 8.79
C SER A 21 5.97 -30.81 7.31
N MET A 22 5.04 -30.19 6.58
CA MET A 22 5.17 -30.13 5.13
C MET A 22 6.33 -29.20 4.80
N ALA A 23 7.51 -29.80 4.65
CA ALA A 23 8.65 -29.18 4.02
C ALA A 23 8.30 -28.90 2.56
N LEU A 24 7.86 -27.67 2.27
CA LEU A 24 7.92 -27.11 0.94
C LEU A 24 9.41 -26.89 0.61
N SER A 25 10.00 -27.87 -0.08
CA SER A 25 11.21 -27.68 -0.85
C SER A 25 10.88 -26.78 -2.05
N GLY A 26 10.83 -25.47 -1.79
CA GLY A 26 10.75 -24.42 -2.80
C GLY A 26 12.10 -23.72 -2.89
N THR A 27 12.66 -23.69 -4.09
CA THR A 27 13.86 -22.94 -4.47
C THR A 27 13.91 -21.55 -3.82
N GLY A 28 15.01 -21.21 -3.15
CA GLY A 28 15.22 -19.94 -2.48
C GLY A 28 15.11 -18.76 -3.44
N ILE A 29 13.96 -18.10 -3.42
CA ILE A 29 13.78 -16.75 -3.97
C ILE A 29 14.21 -15.82 -2.84
N ALA A 30 15.30 -15.09 -3.04
CA ALA A 30 15.74 -14.07 -2.10
C ALA A 30 14.58 -13.09 -1.86
N SER A 31 14.07 -13.04 -0.64
CA SER A 31 13.10 -12.04 -0.22
C SER A 31 13.76 -10.68 -0.37
N ALA A 32 13.29 -9.84 -1.31
CA ALA A 32 13.62 -8.43 -1.31
C ALA A 32 13.00 -7.82 -0.05
N PHE A 33 13.77 -7.79 1.03
CA PHE A 33 13.35 -7.20 2.29
C PHE A 33 13.01 -5.72 2.06
N PRO A 34 12.00 -5.16 2.75
CA PRO A 34 11.79 -3.71 2.74
C PRO A 34 13.10 -3.02 3.12
N GLN A 35 13.54 -2.04 2.31
CA GLN A 35 14.69 -1.20 2.63
C GLN A 35 14.34 -0.34 3.85
N ALA A 36 14.50 -0.88 5.06
CA ALA A 36 14.45 -0.08 6.27
C ALA A 36 15.61 0.93 6.24
N GLU A 37 15.32 2.20 6.56
CA GLU A 37 16.34 3.24 6.70
C GLU A 37 17.42 2.74 7.69
N PRO A 38 18.71 2.74 7.32
CA PRO A 38 19.76 2.24 8.19
C PRO A 38 19.86 3.07 9.48
N ASP A 39 19.84 2.43 10.65
CA ASP A 39 20.01 3.12 11.95
C ASP A 39 21.50 3.52 12.14
N PRO A 40 21.86 4.81 12.12
CA PRO A 40 23.24 5.24 12.25
C PRO A 40 23.80 5.03 13.67
N THR A 41 22.93 4.86 14.67
CA THR A 41 23.33 4.72 16.09
C THR A 41 23.78 3.32 16.47
N LYS A 42 23.49 2.32 15.62
CA LYS A 42 23.83 0.92 15.85
C LYS A 42 24.96 0.49 14.91
N PRO A 43 26.08 -0.05 15.43
CA PRO A 43 27.12 -0.61 14.57
C PRO A 43 26.55 -1.70 13.66
N ARG A 44 26.85 -1.62 12.36
CA ARG A 44 26.41 -2.63 11.40
C ARG A 44 27.42 -3.76 11.27
N THR A 45 26.89 -4.96 11.07
CA THR A 45 27.67 -6.17 10.77
C THR A 45 27.88 -6.38 9.27
N LYS A 46 27.18 -5.61 8.43
CA LYS A 46 27.25 -5.66 6.96
C LYS A 46 27.32 -4.23 6.41
N PRO A 47 28.16 -3.95 5.41
CA PRO A 47 28.18 -2.64 4.77
C PRO A 47 26.94 -2.43 3.92
N VAL A 48 26.57 -1.16 3.80
CA VAL A 48 25.47 -0.68 2.97
C VAL A 48 26.04 -0.04 1.71
N ILE A 49 25.48 -0.39 0.56
CA ILE A 49 25.69 0.30 -0.71
C ILE A 49 24.57 1.34 -0.85
N PHE A 50 24.91 2.60 -0.59
CA PHE A 50 24.02 3.73 -0.81
C PHE A 50 24.02 4.10 -2.30
N VAL A 51 22.83 4.30 -2.87
CA VAL A 51 22.67 4.85 -4.22
C VAL A 51 22.11 6.25 -4.12
N VAL A 52 22.80 7.23 -4.70
CA VAL A 52 22.29 8.60 -4.89
C VAL A 52 22.37 8.97 -6.34
N GLY A 53 21.36 9.68 -6.83
CA GLY A 53 21.25 9.98 -8.24
C GLY A 53 19.91 10.55 -8.63
N ASP A 54 19.67 10.55 -9.94
CA ASP A 54 18.46 11.05 -10.58
C ASP A 54 17.37 9.97 -10.75
N SER A 55 16.40 10.24 -11.63
CA SER A 55 15.25 9.39 -11.90
C SER A 55 15.58 8.03 -12.50
N THR A 56 16.73 7.88 -13.13
CA THR A 56 17.13 6.59 -13.71
C THR A 56 17.63 5.60 -12.65
N SER A 57 18.11 6.10 -11.52
CA SER A 57 18.54 5.31 -10.36
C SER A 57 17.44 5.12 -9.32
N SER A 58 16.46 6.01 -9.21
CA SER A 58 15.55 6.11 -8.06
C SER A 58 14.53 4.98 -7.90
N ALA A 59 14.23 4.66 -6.65
CA ALA A 59 13.09 3.84 -6.28
C ALA A 59 11.76 4.53 -6.58
N TYR A 60 10.80 3.76 -7.09
CA TYR A 60 9.45 4.19 -7.43
C TYR A 60 8.41 3.45 -6.59
N GLN A 61 7.29 4.12 -6.30
CA GLN A 61 6.26 3.56 -5.44
C GLN A 61 5.46 2.46 -6.17
N GLN A 62 4.73 1.65 -5.41
CA GLN A 62 3.80 0.65 -5.97
C GLN A 62 2.81 1.25 -7.00
N SER A 63 2.37 2.50 -6.79
CA SER A 63 1.47 3.23 -7.69
C SER A 63 2.12 3.64 -9.02
N GLU A 64 3.44 3.48 -9.16
CA GLU A 64 4.20 3.90 -10.34
C GLU A 64 4.75 2.69 -11.13
N ARG A 65 4.55 1.45 -10.67
CA ARG A 65 5.03 0.25 -11.38
C ARG A 65 4.39 0.17 -12.80
N PRO A 66 5.11 -0.29 -13.84
CA PRO A 66 6.37 -1.00 -13.77
C PRO A 66 7.58 -0.06 -13.86
N ARG A 67 7.40 1.28 -13.76
CA ARG A 67 8.52 2.22 -13.80
C ARG A 67 9.47 1.96 -12.63
N ALA A 68 10.74 1.69 -12.91
CA ALA A 68 11.74 1.37 -11.90
C ALA A 68 13.08 2.07 -12.20
N GLY A 69 13.85 2.34 -11.15
CA GLY A 69 15.24 2.76 -11.26
C GLY A 69 16.21 1.60 -11.07
N TRP A 70 17.41 1.70 -11.63
CA TRP A 70 18.41 0.63 -11.48
C TRP A 70 18.90 0.47 -10.03
N GLY A 71 18.83 1.51 -9.21
CA GLY A 71 19.13 1.44 -7.76
C GLY A 71 18.14 0.55 -7.03
N GLN A 72 16.85 0.65 -7.37
CA GLN A 72 15.77 -0.20 -6.87
C GLN A 72 15.93 -1.68 -7.26
N ALA A 73 16.50 -1.96 -8.43
CA ALA A 73 16.73 -3.32 -8.91
C ALA A 73 18.03 -3.96 -8.39
N LEU A 74 19.01 -3.16 -7.97
CA LEU A 74 20.32 -3.62 -7.51
C LEU A 74 20.29 -4.66 -6.37
N PRO A 75 19.38 -4.59 -5.36
CA PRO A 75 19.25 -5.63 -4.34
C PRO A 75 19.03 -7.04 -4.89
N LEU A 76 18.41 -7.20 -6.06
CA LEU A 76 18.13 -8.52 -6.67
C LEU A 76 19.39 -9.27 -7.07
N LEU A 77 20.49 -8.54 -7.28
CA LEU A 77 21.76 -9.11 -7.73
C LEU A 77 22.68 -9.45 -6.55
N LEU A 78 22.33 -9.01 -5.34
CA LEU A 78 23.19 -9.02 -4.16
C LEU A 78 23.16 -10.37 -3.43
N GLY A 79 24.28 -10.75 -2.81
CA GLY A 79 24.39 -11.82 -1.83
C GLY A 79 24.17 -11.32 -0.39
N PRO A 80 24.18 -12.22 0.61
CA PRO A 80 23.89 -11.87 2.00
C PRO A 80 24.94 -11.00 2.70
N GLN A 81 26.07 -10.67 2.05
CA GLN A 81 27.23 -9.99 2.64
C GLN A 81 27.06 -8.47 2.75
N ALA A 82 26.17 -7.87 1.97
CA ALA A 82 25.90 -6.44 1.97
C ALA A 82 24.39 -6.18 1.87
N THR A 83 23.99 -4.92 2.00
CA THR A 83 22.63 -4.46 1.67
C THR A 83 22.72 -3.23 0.76
N VAL A 84 21.65 -2.93 0.04
CA VAL A 84 21.54 -1.69 -0.75
C VAL A 84 20.52 -0.78 -0.09
N PHE A 85 20.76 0.52 -0.08
CA PHE A 85 19.79 1.56 0.28
C PHE A 85 19.71 2.57 -0.87
N ASP A 86 18.60 2.56 -1.60
CA ASP A 86 18.39 3.48 -2.71
C ASP A 86 17.78 4.78 -2.19
N TYR A 87 18.59 5.83 -2.24
CA TYR A 87 18.24 7.18 -1.80
C TYR A 87 18.38 8.17 -2.96
N ALA A 88 18.20 7.72 -4.20
CA ALA A 88 18.15 8.58 -5.37
C ALA A 88 16.79 9.30 -5.49
N TRP A 89 16.80 10.47 -6.13
CA TRP A 89 15.64 11.36 -6.20
C TRP A 89 15.25 11.66 -7.65
N SER A 90 14.09 11.19 -8.06
CA SER A 90 13.57 11.42 -9.40
C SER A 90 13.44 12.92 -9.72
N GLY A 91 14.12 13.36 -10.78
CA GLY A 91 14.14 14.76 -11.22
C GLY A 91 15.22 15.63 -10.57
N ALA A 92 16.08 15.04 -9.73
CA ALA A 92 17.20 15.76 -9.12
C ALA A 92 18.42 15.87 -10.05
N SER A 93 19.16 16.96 -9.92
CA SER A 93 20.53 17.09 -10.40
C SER A 93 21.51 16.95 -9.22
N SER A 94 22.81 16.87 -9.51
CA SER A 94 23.85 16.86 -8.46
C SER A 94 23.73 18.06 -7.51
N LYS A 95 23.35 19.22 -8.06
CA LYS A 95 23.07 20.46 -7.34
C LYS A 95 21.79 20.40 -6.54
N SER A 96 20.64 20.14 -7.19
CA SER A 96 19.35 20.25 -6.51
C SER A 96 19.20 19.24 -5.38
N TYR A 97 19.84 18.07 -5.50
CA TYR A 97 19.89 17.06 -4.44
C TYR A 97 20.66 17.55 -3.22
N ALA A 98 21.84 18.14 -3.43
CA ALA A 98 22.66 18.69 -2.35
C ALA A 98 21.97 19.90 -1.69
N ASP A 99 21.44 20.83 -2.49
CA ASP A 99 20.75 22.04 -1.99
C ASP A 99 19.48 21.71 -1.19
N ALA A 100 18.85 20.57 -1.46
CA ALA A 100 17.72 20.06 -0.68
C ALA A 100 18.13 19.41 0.66
N GLY A 101 19.43 19.37 0.99
CA GLY A 101 19.95 18.73 2.22
C GLY A 101 19.97 17.20 2.18
N LEU A 102 19.70 16.58 1.02
CA LEU A 102 19.63 15.13 0.89
C LEU A 102 21.02 14.49 0.94
N LEU A 103 22.07 15.20 0.47
CA LEU A 103 23.45 14.79 0.63
C LEU A 103 23.84 14.67 2.11
N ASP A 104 23.58 15.72 2.90
CA ASP A 104 23.90 15.70 4.33
C ASP A 104 23.17 14.56 5.06
N ARG A 105 21.92 14.31 4.67
CA ARG A 105 21.13 13.22 5.22
C ARG A 105 21.72 11.84 4.90
N VAL A 106 22.05 11.54 3.64
CA VAL A 106 22.62 10.23 3.32
C VAL A 106 23.97 10.04 4.00
N LEU A 107 24.80 11.09 4.07
CA LEU A 107 26.08 11.05 4.78
C LEU A 107 25.90 10.81 6.27
N ALA A 108 24.85 11.38 6.89
CA ALA A 108 24.49 11.13 8.28
C ALA A 108 24.19 9.65 8.57
N LEU A 109 23.70 8.92 7.57
CA LEU A 109 23.45 7.48 7.66
C LEU A 109 24.70 6.63 7.45
N MET A 110 25.78 7.14 6.84
CA MET A 110 26.95 6.32 6.51
C MET A 110 27.79 5.93 7.75
N GLN A 111 28.31 4.71 7.73
CA GLN A 111 29.31 4.16 8.64
C GLN A 111 30.58 3.75 7.87
N PRO A 112 31.75 3.62 8.54
CA PRO A 112 32.97 3.18 7.90
C PRO A 112 32.81 1.83 7.17
N GLY A 113 33.29 1.77 5.92
CA GLY A 113 33.19 0.59 5.07
C GLY A 113 31.96 0.54 4.15
N ASP A 114 30.99 1.45 4.33
CA ASP A 114 29.86 1.64 3.40
C ASP A 114 30.32 2.18 2.05
N TYR A 115 29.50 2.00 1.02
CA TYR A 115 29.73 2.49 -0.33
C TYR A 115 28.71 3.58 -0.70
N LEU A 116 29.14 4.59 -1.47
CA LEU A 116 28.24 5.61 -2.03
C LEU A 116 28.37 5.64 -3.56
N LEU A 117 27.40 5.08 -4.26
CA LEU A 117 27.28 5.17 -5.72
C LEU A 117 26.63 6.50 -6.09
N ILE A 118 27.33 7.33 -6.87
CA ILE A 118 26.92 8.70 -7.22
C ILE A 118 26.61 8.77 -8.72
N SER A 119 25.34 8.92 -9.10
CA SER A 119 24.86 8.83 -10.48
C SER A 119 23.98 10.02 -10.89
N PHE A 120 24.61 11.09 -11.38
CA PHE A 120 23.93 12.30 -11.84
C PHE A 120 24.33 12.67 -13.28
N GLY A 121 23.61 13.64 -13.87
CA GLY A 121 23.87 14.17 -15.22
C GLY A 121 22.60 14.46 -16.02
N HIS A 122 21.53 13.66 -15.90
CA HIS A 122 20.30 13.84 -16.71
C HIS A 122 19.60 15.18 -16.50
N ASN A 123 19.64 15.70 -15.27
CA ASN A 123 19.00 16.96 -14.91
C ASN A 123 20.00 18.11 -14.78
N ASP A 124 21.29 17.80 -14.68
CA ASP A 124 22.38 18.77 -14.65
C ASP A 124 22.51 19.52 -15.99
N GLU A 125 22.22 18.84 -17.11
CA GLU A 125 22.21 19.44 -18.45
C GLU A 125 21.16 20.55 -18.67
N LYS A 126 20.22 20.72 -17.72
CA LYS A 126 19.18 21.77 -17.76
C LYS A 126 19.75 23.11 -17.31
N VAL A 127 20.76 23.61 -18.02
CA VAL A 127 21.52 24.83 -17.67
C VAL A 127 20.69 26.11 -17.56
N THR A 128 19.48 26.12 -18.13
CA THR A 128 18.53 27.23 -18.01
C THR A 128 17.66 27.18 -16.75
N ASP A 129 17.63 26.04 -16.06
CA ASP A 129 16.95 25.88 -14.77
C ASP A 129 17.94 26.21 -13.63
N PRO A 130 17.82 27.37 -12.95
CA PRO A 130 18.78 27.78 -11.93
C PRO A 130 18.81 26.86 -10.70
N ASN A 131 17.77 26.06 -10.50
CA ASN A 131 17.70 25.12 -9.39
C ASN A 131 18.46 23.83 -9.69
N ARG A 132 18.52 23.42 -10.96
CA ARG A 132 19.07 22.12 -11.39
C ARG A 132 20.36 22.21 -12.20
N GLY A 133 20.46 23.17 -13.10
CA GLY A 133 21.54 23.27 -14.07
C GLY A 133 22.91 23.39 -13.42
N THR A 134 23.88 22.64 -13.94
CA THR A 134 25.29 22.79 -13.62
C THR A 134 26.10 22.91 -14.92
N LEU A 135 27.39 23.20 -14.86
CA LEU A 135 28.28 23.20 -16.03
C LEU A 135 29.25 22.02 -15.90
N PRO A 136 29.42 21.19 -16.95
CA PRO A 136 30.19 19.95 -16.87
C PRO A 136 31.61 20.13 -16.32
N ASP A 137 32.32 21.15 -16.80
CA ASP A 137 33.73 21.38 -16.46
C ASP A 137 33.95 22.25 -15.22
N SER A 138 32.88 22.67 -14.53
CA SER A 138 32.98 23.47 -13.30
C SER A 138 32.00 23.01 -12.24
N THR A 139 30.82 23.61 -12.14
CA THR A 139 29.89 23.41 -11.02
C THR A 139 29.44 21.96 -10.90
N PHE A 140 29.36 21.20 -11.99
CA PHE A 140 29.03 19.78 -11.91
C PHE A 140 30.11 18.99 -11.17
N LYS A 141 31.39 19.18 -11.55
CA LYS A 141 32.55 18.57 -10.88
C LYS A 141 32.65 19.04 -9.42
N GLU A 142 32.35 20.31 -9.15
CA GLU A 142 32.30 20.86 -7.79
C GLU A 142 31.27 20.13 -6.92
N TYR A 143 30.03 20.01 -7.39
CA TYR A 143 28.99 19.30 -6.65
C TYR A 143 29.37 17.85 -6.43
N LEU A 144 29.77 17.11 -7.47
CA LEU A 144 30.21 15.71 -7.32
C LEU A 144 31.38 15.55 -6.34
N GLY A 145 32.30 16.51 -6.31
CA GLY A 145 33.38 16.58 -5.32
C GLY A 145 32.87 16.57 -3.88
N ARG A 146 31.78 17.30 -3.57
CA ARG A 146 31.16 17.31 -2.24
C ARG A 146 30.66 15.93 -1.81
N TYR A 147 30.12 15.12 -2.74
CA TYR A 147 29.68 13.74 -2.44
C TYR A 147 30.88 12.84 -2.13
N ILE A 148 31.96 12.97 -2.92
CA ILE A 148 33.20 12.19 -2.74
C ILE A 148 33.82 12.51 -1.37
N ASP A 149 34.00 13.79 -1.07
CA ASP A 149 34.65 14.25 0.15
C ASP A 149 33.81 13.92 1.38
N GLY A 150 32.50 14.13 1.29
CA GLY A 150 31.55 13.78 2.34
C GLY A 150 31.57 12.29 2.68
N ALA A 151 31.56 11.40 1.68
CA ALA A 151 31.62 9.96 1.89
C ALA A 151 32.95 9.54 2.54
N LYS A 152 34.07 10.05 2.04
CA LYS A 152 35.41 9.79 2.60
C LYS A 152 35.52 10.25 4.05
N ALA A 153 34.95 11.41 4.38
CA ALA A 153 34.94 11.93 5.75
C ALA A 153 34.17 11.03 6.75
N ARG A 154 33.25 10.19 6.26
CA ARG A 154 32.53 9.18 7.07
C ARG A 154 33.20 7.80 7.08
N GLY A 155 34.39 7.66 6.48
CA GLY A 155 35.05 6.36 6.27
C GLY A 155 34.36 5.50 5.20
N GLY A 156 33.46 6.09 4.41
CA GLY A 156 32.79 5.46 3.28
C GLY A 156 33.65 5.49 2.02
N LYS A 157 33.24 4.67 1.05
CA LYS A 157 33.91 4.46 -0.23
C LYS A 157 33.05 5.04 -1.37
N PRO A 158 33.34 6.27 -1.85
CA PRO A 158 32.61 6.83 -2.98
C PRO A 158 32.95 6.09 -4.28
N VAL A 159 31.96 5.99 -5.17
CA VAL A 159 32.09 5.46 -6.52
C VAL A 159 31.30 6.38 -7.45
N LEU A 160 31.97 6.89 -8.48
CA LEU A 160 31.30 7.68 -9.51
C LEU A 160 30.67 6.73 -10.54
N VAL A 161 29.44 7.04 -10.94
CA VAL A 161 28.69 6.32 -11.97
C VAL A 161 28.29 7.35 -13.03
N THR A 162 28.72 7.14 -14.29
CA THR A 162 28.28 8.04 -15.37
C THR A 162 26.78 7.89 -15.64
N SER A 163 26.14 8.87 -16.26
CA SER A 163 24.72 8.78 -16.59
C SER A 163 24.44 7.63 -17.55
N VAL A 164 23.42 6.81 -17.26
CA VAL A 164 22.92 5.80 -18.22
C VAL A 164 22.38 6.47 -19.48
N GLU A 165 22.65 5.91 -20.67
CA GLU A 165 22.15 6.48 -21.92
C GLU A 165 20.63 6.39 -22.04
N ARG A 166 20.03 7.46 -22.58
CA ARG A 166 18.61 7.46 -22.98
C ARG A 166 18.41 6.58 -24.21
N ARG A 167 17.17 6.18 -24.46
CA ARG A 167 16.77 5.50 -25.70
C ARG A 167 16.81 6.49 -26.87
N ARG A 168 17.97 6.59 -27.53
CA ARG A 168 18.17 7.47 -28.68
C ARG A 168 18.88 6.71 -29.81
N PHE A 169 18.27 6.70 -30.98
CA PHE A 169 18.80 6.04 -32.17
C PHE A 169 18.76 6.99 -33.37
N ASP A 170 19.73 6.86 -34.29
CA ASP A 170 19.66 7.50 -35.60
C ASP A 170 18.76 6.72 -36.57
N SER A 171 18.62 7.21 -37.80
CA SER A 171 17.81 6.57 -38.86
C SER A 171 18.33 5.20 -39.29
N PHE A 172 19.58 4.85 -38.96
CA PHE A 172 20.19 3.56 -39.27
C PHE A 172 20.10 2.58 -38.09
N GLY A 173 19.49 3.00 -36.97
CA GLY A 173 19.38 2.19 -35.77
C GLY A 173 20.63 2.18 -34.89
N ASN A 174 21.56 3.13 -35.08
CA ASN A 174 22.73 3.25 -34.22
C ASN A 174 22.39 4.02 -32.95
N ALA A 175 22.77 3.49 -31.79
CA ALA A 175 22.57 4.14 -30.50
C ALA A 175 23.42 5.43 -30.40
N GLN A 176 22.81 6.50 -29.92
CA GLN A 176 23.40 7.85 -29.88
C GLN A 176 23.67 8.29 -28.44
N ASP A 177 24.68 9.14 -28.26
CA ASP A 177 24.94 9.79 -26.97
C ASP A 177 23.81 10.79 -26.63
N SER A 178 23.48 10.90 -25.35
CA SER A 178 22.36 11.74 -24.91
C SER A 178 22.67 12.75 -23.81
N HIS A 179 23.91 12.80 -23.30
CA HIS A 179 24.31 13.68 -22.17
C HIS A 179 25.49 14.59 -22.45
N GLY A 180 25.88 14.79 -23.72
CA GLY A 180 26.95 15.72 -24.10
C GLY A 180 28.25 15.52 -23.32
N ALA A 181 28.77 16.59 -22.70
CA ALA A 181 30.05 16.58 -21.99
C ALA A 181 29.99 16.01 -20.56
N TYR A 182 28.81 15.74 -20.00
CA TYR A 182 28.66 15.30 -18.60
C TYR A 182 29.33 13.96 -18.30
N PRO A 183 29.21 12.89 -19.12
CA PRO A 183 29.93 11.64 -18.89
C PRO A 183 31.44 11.84 -18.86
N GLN A 184 31.98 12.68 -19.75
CA GLN A 184 33.42 12.97 -19.76
C GLN A 184 33.85 13.72 -18.49
N ALA A 185 33.04 14.68 -18.02
CA ALA A 185 33.31 15.38 -16.78
C ALA A 185 33.41 14.42 -15.57
N VAL A 186 32.56 13.39 -15.50
CA VAL A 186 32.64 12.35 -14.46
C VAL A 186 33.92 11.53 -14.60
N ARG A 187 34.30 11.13 -15.82
CA ARG A 187 35.54 10.39 -16.09
C ARG A 187 36.77 11.19 -15.65
N ASP A 188 36.83 12.46 -16.01
CA ASP A 188 37.93 13.36 -15.64
C ASP A 188 38.03 13.50 -14.12
N LEU A 189 36.88 13.68 -13.44
CA LEU A 189 36.85 13.81 -11.98
C LEU A 189 37.27 12.52 -11.28
N ALA A 190 36.83 11.36 -11.79
CA ALA A 190 37.25 10.05 -11.27
C ALA A 190 38.77 9.89 -11.36
N ALA A 191 39.35 10.21 -12.53
CA ALA A 191 40.80 10.17 -12.75
C ALA A 191 41.55 11.16 -11.83
N ALA A 192 41.07 12.39 -11.72
CA ALA A 192 41.72 13.44 -10.92
C ALA A 192 41.67 13.17 -9.41
N SER A 193 40.56 12.60 -8.92
CA SER A 193 40.34 12.33 -7.49
C SER A 193 40.76 10.94 -7.03
N GLY A 194 41.14 10.06 -7.96
CA GLY A 194 41.38 8.64 -7.70
C GLY A 194 40.13 7.87 -7.25
N THR A 195 38.93 8.40 -7.52
CA THR A 195 37.67 7.78 -7.13
C THR A 195 37.30 6.69 -8.15
N PRO A 196 36.93 5.47 -7.72
CA PRO A 196 36.50 4.42 -8.64
C PRO A 196 35.34 4.83 -9.55
N LEU A 197 35.33 4.30 -10.77
CA LEU A 197 34.37 4.65 -11.82
C LEU A 197 33.63 3.41 -12.34
N VAL A 198 32.30 3.50 -12.41
CA VAL A 198 31.42 2.68 -13.25
C VAL A 198 31.04 3.52 -14.48
N ASP A 199 31.46 3.11 -15.67
CA ASP A 199 31.17 3.85 -16.91
C ASP A 199 29.87 3.36 -17.55
N LEU A 200 28.78 3.63 -16.84
CA LEU A 200 27.43 3.23 -17.23
C LEU A 200 26.98 3.83 -18.56
N THR A 201 27.44 5.02 -18.94
CA THR A 201 27.21 5.60 -20.27
C THR A 201 27.72 4.65 -21.36
N ALA A 202 28.98 4.21 -21.26
CA ALA A 202 29.56 3.33 -22.27
C ALA A 202 28.88 1.95 -22.30
N SER A 203 28.67 1.33 -21.14
CA SER A 203 28.08 -0.02 -21.06
C SER A 203 26.59 -0.04 -21.45
N SER A 204 25.83 1.00 -21.11
CA SER A 204 24.42 1.11 -21.52
C SER A 204 24.26 1.43 -23.01
N LYS A 205 25.09 2.30 -23.60
CA LYS A 205 25.09 2.53 -25.05
C LYS A 205 25.31 1.24 -25.83
N ALA A 206 26.28 0.43 -25.39
CA ALA A 206 26.57 -0.86 -26.00
C ALA A 206 25.37 -1.82 -25.91
N LEU A 207 24.70 -1.87 -24.74
CA LEU A 207 23.49 -2.67 -24.56
C LEU A 207 22.35 -2.20 -25.47
N TRP A 208 22.11 -0.89 -25.55
CA TRP A 208 21.09 -0.31 -26.43
C TRP A 208 21.39 -0.56 -27.91
N GLN A 209 22.67 -0.47 -28.31
CA GLN A 209 23.10 -0.83 -29.66
C GLN A 209 22.83 -2.31 -29.98
N GLN A 210 23.12 -3.20 -29.03
CA GLN A 210 22.89 -4.64 -29.19
C GLN A 210 21.40 -4.98 -29.32
N LEU A 211 20.55 -4.34 -28.52
CA LEU A 211 19.10 -4.57 -28.51
C LEU A 211 18.38 -3.88 -29.68
N GLY A 212 18.93 -2.78 -30.17
CA GLY A 212 18.34 -1.95 -31.22
C GLY A 212 17.07 -1.21 -30.79
N PRO A 213 16.48 -0.42 -31.71
CA PRO A 213 15.31 0.41 -31.41
C PRO A 213 14.11 -0.39 -30.89
N GLU A 214 13.76 -1.50 -31.52
CA GLU A 214 12.59 -2.29 -31.11
C GLU A 214 12.85 -3.10 -29.83
N GLY A 215 14.01 -3.75 -29.72
CA GLY A 215 14.35 -4.55 -28.54
C GLY A 215 14.49 -3.73 -27.25
N THR A 216 14.70 -2.42 -27.35
CA THR A 216 14.76 -1.51 -26.20
C THR A 216 13.39 -1.10 -25.66
N LYS A 217 12.28 -1.28 -26.39
CA LYS A 217 10.94 -0.89 -25.91
C LYS A 217 10.51 -1.64 -24.64
N GLN A 218 10.91 -2.90 -24.48
CA GLN A 218 10.66 -3.67 -23.23
C GLN A 218 11.51 -3.21 -22.03
N HIS A 219 12.56 -2.43 -22.27
CA HIS A 219 13.46 -1.95 -21.22
C HIS A 219 13.07 -0.56 -20.74
N PHE A 220 12.70 0.32 -21.67
CA PHE A 220 12.21 1.66 -21.38
C PHE A 220 10.70 1.64 -21.12
N LEU A 221 10.17 2.69 -20.50
CA LEU A 221 8.75 2.84 -20.17
C LEU A 221 7.93 3.14 -21.44
N HIS A 222 7.84 2.13 -22.29
CA HIS A 222 7.02 2.05 -23.49
C HIS A 222 5.94 1.01 -23.23
N LEU A 223 4.72 1.50 -23.07
CA LEU A 223 3.54 0.69 -22.75
C LEU A 223 2.42 1.09 -23.70
N ALA A 224 1.77 0.11 -24.32
CA ALA A 224 0.56 0.36 -25.09
C ALA A 224 -0.60 0.76 -24.14
N PRO A 225 -1.59 1.53 -24.63
CA PRO A 225 -2.82 1.77 -23.88
C PRO A 225 -3.46 0.45 -23.40
N GLY A 226 -3.76 0.37 -22.11
CA GLY A 226 -4.32 -0.83 -21.47
C GLY A 226 -3.33 -1.96 -21.17
N GLU A 227 -2.04 -1.83 -21.53
CA GLU A 227 -1.02 -2.86 -21.26
C GLU A 227 -0.75 -3.01 -19.76
N HIS A 228 -0.68 -1.89 -19.03
CA HIS A 228 -0.40 -1.89 -17.61
C HIS A 228 -1.38 -1.00 -16.84
N PRO A 229 -1.96 -1.45 -15.71
CA PRO A 229 -2.99 -0.71 -14.99
C PRO A 229 -2.56 0.72 -14.62
N GLN A 230 -1.41 0.88 -13.97
CA GLN A 230 -0.84 2.18 -13.57
C GLN A 230 -0.63 3.16 -14.75
N TYR A 231 -0.62 2.67 -16.00
CA TYR A 231 -0.45 3.44 -17.23
C TYR A 231 -1.63 3.16 -18.17
N PRO A 232 -2.87 3.56 -17.82
CA PRO A 232 -4.06 3.15 -18.56
C PRO A 232 -4.08 3.70 -19.99
N GLN A 233 -3.45 4.86 -20.21
CA GLN A 233 -3.28 5.48 -21.53
C GLN A 233 -1.97 5.06 -22.22
N GLY A 234 -1.23 4.10 -21.66
CA GLY A 234 0.10 3.74 -22.10
C GLY A 234 1.15 4.78 -21.71
N SER A 235 2.36 4.61 -22.23
CA SER A 235 3.48 5.52 -22.07
C SER A 235 4.47 5.36 -23.22
N GLU A 236 5.10 6.43 -23.66
CA GLU A 236 6.23 6.39 -24.60
C GLU A 236 7.37 7.26 -24.04
N ASP A 237 8.11 6.70 -23.09
CA ASP A 237 9.17 7.39 -22.37
C ASP A 237 10.54 6.77 -22.71
N ASN A 238 11.42 7.57 -23.31
CA ASN A 238 12.76 7.17 -23.74
C ASN A 238 13.85 7.38 -22.66
N THR A 239 13.48 7.71 -21.43
CA THR A 239 14.41 7.97 -20.31
C THR A 239 14.21 6.98 -19.17
N HIS A 240 12.97 6.73 -18.75
CA HIS A 240 12.70 5.88 -17.59
C HIS A 240 12.54 4.42 -17.98
N PHE A 241 12.89 3.52 -17.06
CA PHE A 241 12.85 2.09 -17.31
C PHE A 241 11.55 1.47 -16.82
N GLN A 242 11.15 0.39 -17.48
CA GLN A 242 10.35 -0.66 -16.85
C GLN A 242 11.23 -1.50 -15.91
N ALA A 243 10.61 -2.37 -15.13
CA ALA A 243 11.30 -3.30 -14.25
C ALA A 243 12.45 -4.07 -14.94
N THR A 244 12.22 -4.52 -16.18
CA THR A 244 13.21 -5.21 -17.02
C THR A 244 14.42 -4.34 -17.36
N GLY A 245 14.19 -3.08 -17.75
CA GLY A 245 15.29 -2.15 -18.02
C GLY A 245 16.08 -1.81 -16.78
N ALA A 246 15.40 -1.58 -15.65
CA ALA A 246 16.06 -1.32 -14.37
C ALA A 246 16.99 -2.45 -13.96
N LEU A 247 16.54 -3.72 -14.07
CA LEU A 247 17.39 -4.88 -13.78
C LEU A 247 18.54 -5.03 -14.78
N ALA A 248 18.31 -4.77 -16.07
CA ALA A 248 19.36 -4.84 -17.08
C ALA A 248 20.49 -3.82 -16.80
N VAL A 249 20.13 -2.58 -16.47
CA VAL A 249 21.08 -1.52 -16.11
C VAL A 249 21.76 -1.83 -14.77
N ALA A 250 21.03 -2.34 -13.78
CA ALA A 250 21.63 -2.77 -12.51
C ALA A 250 22.69 -3.86 -12.69
N ARG A 251 22.50 -4.78 -13.67
CA ARG A 251 23.52 -5.78 -14.02
C ARG A 251 24.78 -5.16 -14.60
N LEU A 252 24.67 -4.10 -15.41
CA LEU A 252 25.84 -3.38 -15.91
C LEU A 252 26.64 -2.78 -14.75
N VAL A 253 25.96 -2.09 -13.82
CA VAL A 253 26.58 -1.53 -12.62
C VAL A 253 27.25 -2.61 -11.77
N ALA A 254 26.53 -3.69 -11.45
CA ALA A 254 27.05 -4.79 -10.64
C ALA A 254 28.27 -5.48 -11.27
N ARG A 255 28.24 -5.72 -12.59
CA ARG A 255 29.37 -6.33 -13.32
C ARG A 255 30.61 -5.43 -13.30
N GLU A 256 30.44 -4.12 -13.49
CA GLU A 256 31.58 -3.20 -13.41
C GLU A 256 32.14 -3.09 -11.99
N LEU A 257 31.28 -3.01 -10.97
CA LEU A 257 31.71 -3.02 -9.57
C LEU A 257 32.51 -4.28 -9.21
N GLN A 258 32.10 -5.45 -9.70
CA GLN A 258 32.76 -6.73 -9.46
C GLN A 258 34.06 -6.88 -10.26
N SER A 259 34.02 -6.62 -11.57
CA SER A 259 35.18 -6.81 -12.48
C SER A 259 36.33 -5.85 -12.21
N LYS A 260 36.05 -4.65 -11.70
CA LYS A 260 37.04 -3.67 -11.27
C LYS A 260 37.44 -3.82 -9.80
N GLU A 261 36.93 -4.84 -9.10
CA GLU A 261 37.18 -5.10 -7.68
C GLU A 261 36.88 -3.89 -6.77
N ILE A 262 35.90 -3.06 -7.16
CA ILE A 262 35.47 -1.89 -6.37
C ILE A 262 34.80 -2.37 -5.07
N VAL A 263 34.01 -3.42 -5.18
CA VAL A 263 33.44 -4.16 -4.04
C VAL A 263 34.11 -5.52 -3.90
N PRO A 264 34.13 -6.12 -2.68
CA PRO A 264 34.70 -7.45 -2.49
C PRO A 264 34.03 -8.51 -3.38
N PRO A 265 34.80 -9.50 -3.86
CA PRO A 265 34.23 -10.66 -4.51
C PRO A 265 33.14 -11.31 -3.65
N GLY A 266 32.00 -11.64 -4.27
CA GLY A 266 30.89 -12.29 -3.60
C GLY A 266 29.81 -11.36 -3.05
N TYR A 267 29.90 -10.03 -3.24
CA TYR A 267 28.79 -9.13 -2.95
C TYR A 267 27.64 -9.29 -3.92
N PHE A 268 27.93 -9.50 -5.20
CA PHE A 268 26.92 -9.73 -6.24
C PHE A 268 26.98 -11.19 -6.69
N LEU A 269 26.16 -12.05 -6.08
CA LEU A 269 26.11 -13.49 -6.36
C LEU A 269 25.07 -13.88 -7.40
N ASN A 270 24.09 -13.00 -7.64
CA ASN A 270 22.89 -13.30 -8.44
C ASN A 270 22.84 -12.52 -9.76
N ILE A 271 23.98 -12.00 -10.25
CA ILE A 271 24.05 -11.17 -11.47
C ILE A 271 23.39 -11.84 -12.67
N ASP A 272 23.54 -13.16 -12.82
CA ASP A 272 23.05 -13.91 -13.97
C ASP A 272 21.80 -14.76 -13.65
N ALA A 273 21.23 -14.61 -12.45
CA ALA A 273 20.02 -15.34 -12.05
C ALA A 273 18.81 -15.00 -12.95
N GLY A 274 17.99 -16.00 -13.25
CA GLY A 274 16.73 -15.84 -13.97
C GLY A 274 15.63 -15.32 -13.04
N THR A 275 15.65 -14.01 -12.77
CA THR A 275 14.67 -13.33 -11.90
C THR A 275 13.70 -12.55 -12.78
N ASP A 276 12.39 -12.75 -12.60
CA ASP A 276 11.40 -11.81 -13.13
C ASP A 276 11.53 -10.51 -12.31
N PRO A 277 11.96 -9.39 -12.92
CA PRO A 277 12.26 -8.18 -12.17
C PRO A 277 11.00 -7.52 -11.59
N LEU A 278 9.87 -7.58 -12.30
CA LEU A 278 8.62 -7.04 -11.78
C LEU A 278 8.21 -7.83 -10.53
N LEU A 279 8.46 -9.15 -10.55
CA LEU A 279 8.30 -10.02 -9.38
C LEU A 279 9.54 -10.15 -8.46
N GLY A 280 10.62 -9.46 -8.74
CA GLY A 280 11.81 -9.50 -7.90
C GLY A 280 11.83 -8.31 -6.97
N MET A 281 11.54 -7.14 -7.55
CA MET A 281 11.74 -5.86 -6.90
C MET A 281 10.74 -5.61 -5.77
N TYR A 282 11.26 -4.93 -4.75
CA TYR A 282 10.43 -4.33 -3.71
C TYR A 282 9.83 -3.02 -4.23
N TRP A 283 8.50 -2.87 -4.10
CA TRP A 283 7.75 -1.70 -4.53
C TRP A 283 7.24 -0.94 -3.31
N PRO A 284 8.00 0.06 -2.82
CA PRO A 284 7.63 0.70 -1.57
C PRO A 284 6.30 1.47 -1.68
N ALA A 285 5.57 1.56 -0.57
CA ALA A 285 4.39 2.43 -0.48
C ALA A 285 4.77 3.93 -0.46
N GLU A 286 5.99 4.23 0.00
CA GLU A 286 6.61 5.57 0.04
C GLU A 286 8.07 5.43 -0.37
N ARG A 287 8.57 6.28 -1.28
CA ARG A 287 9.99 6.18 -1.68
C ARG A 287 10.85 6.48 -0.45
N PRO A 288 12.04 5.85 -0.31
CA PRO A 288 12.94 6.17 0.80
C PRO A 288 13.25 7.67 0.93
N ILE A 289 13.33 8.38 -0.20
CA ILE A 289 13.55 9.82 -0.27
C ILE A 289 12.35 10.67 0.22
N ASP A 290 11.13 10.11 0.21
CA ASP A 290 9.90 10.79 0.65
C ASP A 290 9.79 10.70 2.17
N VAL A 291 10.58 11.50 2.85
CA VAL A 291 10.59 11.56 4.32
C VAL A 291 9.22 12.03 4.80
N PRO A 292 8.48 11.26 5.62
CA PRO A 292 7.21 11.72 6.13
C PRO A 292 7.40 12.85 7.15
N VAL A 293 6.49 13.81 7.15
CA VAL A 293 6.35 14.75 8.29
C VAL A 293 5.76 13.97 9.45
N THR A 294 6.37 14.01 10.62
CA THR A 294 5.83 13.36 11.82
C THR A 294 5.32 14.40 12.80
N LEU A 295 4.05 14.31 13.16
CA LEU A 295 3.40 15.11 14.20
C LEU A 295 3.04 14.22 15.37
N ASP A 296 3.21 14.71 16.59
CA ASP A 296 2.86 14.00 17.81
C ASP A 296 1.66 14.64 18.50
N VAL A 297 0.67 13.81 18.82
CA VAL A 297 -0.56 14.19 19.51
C VAL A 297 -0.60 13.52 20.89
N GLY A 298 -0.84 14.30 21.94
CA GLY A 298 -1.05 13.79 23.29
C GLY A 298 -0.57 14.72 24.41
N PRO A 299 -0.71 14.30 25.67
CA PRO A 299 -0.28 15.08 26.83
C PRO A 299 1.21 15.49 26.73
N GLY A 300 1.47 16.80 26.88
CA GLY A 300 2.84 17.33 26.81
C GLY A 300 3.43 17.40 25.40
N ARG A 301 2.63 17.18 24.35
CA ARG A 301 3.02 17.40 22.94
C ARG A 301 2.52 18.75 22.43
N THR A 302 3.07 19.17 21.29
CA THR A 302 2.65 20.41 20.60
C THR A 302 1.17 20.37 20.23
N PHE A 303 0.67 19.20 19.79
CA PHE A 303 -0.74 19.00 19.52
C PHE A 303 -1.37 18.20 20.67
N THR A 304 -2.42 18.77 21.27
CA THR A 304 -3.18 18.09 22.34
C THR A 304 -4.41 17.36 21.80
N THR A 305 -4.87 17.70 20.60
CA THR A 305 -6.00 17.08 19.90
C THR A 305 -5.58 16.56 18.53
N VAL A 306 -6.28 15.55 18.01
CA VAL A 306 -6.02 15.01 16.68
C VAL A 306 -6.41 16.02 15.61
N GLN A 307 -7.53 16.73 15.77
CA GLN A 307 -7.99 17.72 14.80
C GLN A 307 -6.97 18.85 14.62
N SER A 308 -6.34 19.35 15.69
CA SER A 308 -5.34 20.43 15.58
C SER A 308 -4.10 20.00 14.78
N ALA A 309 -3.69 18.72 14.89
CA ALA A 309 -2.63 18.17 14.07
C ALA A 309 -3.05 18.08 12.60
N VAL A 310 -4.27 17.61 12.31
CA VAL A 310 -4.81 17.58 10.94
C VAL A 310 -4.90 18.98 10.35
N ASP A 311 -5.34 19.97 11.13
CA ASP A 311 -5.47 21.37 10.69
C ASP A 311 -4.12 21.97 10.28
N SER A 312 -3.04 21.58 10.96
CA SER A 312 -1.68 22.03 10.65
C SER A 312 -1.11 21.51 9.33
N VAL A 313 -1.67 20.43 8.77
CA VAL A 313 -1.21 19.86 7.50
C VAL A 313 -1.62 20.77 6.33
N PRO A 314 -0.68 21.21 5.47
CA PRO A 314 -1.02 22.04 4.32
C PRO A 314 -1.93 21.31 3.31
N PRO A 315 -2.95 21.99 2.75
CA PRO A 315 -3.72 21.46 1.62
C PRO A 315 -2.81 21.11 0.43
N GLY A 316 -3.12 20.01 -0.27
CA GLY A 316 -2.41 19.54 -1.44
C GLY A 316 -1.01 18.97 -1.17
N SER A 317 -0.62 18.77 0.11
CA SER A 317 0.68 18.19 0.44
C SER A 317 0.85 16.83 -0.23
N LEU A 318 1.87 16.71 -1.07
CA LEU A 318 2.27 15.42 -1.66
C LEU A 318 3.15 14.60 -0.70
N GLN A 319 3.66 15.20 0.37
CA GLN A 319 4.43 14.53 1.41
C GLN A 319 3.48 13.87 2.42
N ARG A 320 3.72 12.60 2.76
CA ARG A 320 2.95 11.90 3.80
C ARG A 320 3.14 12.59 5.14
N THR A 321 2.04 12.86 5.83
CA THR A 321 2.07 13.31 7.23
C THR A 321 1.61 12.18 8.14
N ILE A 322 2.48 11.74 9.05
CA ILE A 322 2.21 10.75 10.08
C ILE A 322 1.85 11.48 11.37
N ILE A 323 0.61 11.37 11.79
CA ILE A 323 0.12 11.84 13.09
C ILE A 323 0.18 10.64 14.04
N ARG A 324 1.17 10.66 14.94
CA ARG A 324 1.33 9.65 15.98
C ARG A 324 0.55 10.08 17.22
N ILE A 325 -0.29 9.19 17.73
CA ILE A 325 -1.26 9.50 18.78
C ILE A 325 -0.90 8.69 20.02
N GLN A 326 -0.59 9.37 21.12
CA GLN A 326 -0.27 8.73 22.38
C GLN A 326 -1.47 7.98 22.98
N PRO A 327 -1.24 7.00 23.88
CA PRO A 327 -2.32 6.39 24.65
C PRO A 327 -3.20 7.43 25.35
N GLY A 328 -4.51 7.27 25.23
CA GLY A 328 -5.51 8.18 25.78
C GLY A 328 -6.85 8.11 25.04
N THR A 329 -7.86 8.72 25.65
CA THR A 329 -9.17 8.93 25.03
C THR A 329 -9.28 10.38 24.56
N TYR A 330 -9.44 10.55 23.26
CA TYR A 330 -9.58 11.83 22.57
C TYR A 330 -11.04 12.00 22.20
N ARG A 331 -11.76 12.80 23.02
CA ARG A 331 -13.17 13.10 22.80
C ARG A 331 -13.33 14.34 21.92
N GLU A 332 -13.36 14.13 20.62
CA GLU A 332 -13.47 15.18 19.61
C GLU A 332 -14.06 14.60 18.32
N ALA A 333 -14.75 15.43 17.54
CA ALA A 333 -15.08 15.11 16.16
C ALA A 333 -13.88 15.44 15.27
N VAL A 334 -13.39 14.45 14.51
CA VAL A 334 -12.22 14.60 13.64
C VAL A 334 -12.63 14.58 12.18
N ARG A 335 -12.11 15.50 11.37
CA ARG A 335 -12.26 15.53 9.91
C ARG A 335 -10.92 15.70 9.22
N VAL A 336 -10.58 14.75 8.35
CA VAL A 336 -9.53 14.86 7.33
C VAL A 336 -10.17 15.26 6.00
N PRO A 337 -10.05 16.52 5.54
CA PRO A 337 -10.71 16.97 4.33
C PRO A 337 -10.08 16.39 3.04
N ALA A 338 -10.83 16.45 1.93
CA ALA A 338 -10.45 15.85 0.65
C ALA A 338 -9.16 16.45 0.04
N ASP A 339 -8.86 17.72 0.35
CA ASP A 339 -7.66 18.42 -0.09
C ASP A 339 -6.44 18.12 0.78
N LYS A 340 -6.52 17.24 1.78
CA LYS A 340 -5.39 16.82 2.62
C LYS A 340 -5.10 15.32 2.43
N PRO A 341 -4.51 14.92 1.27
CA PRO A 341 -4.20 13.53 1.00
C PRO A 341 -3.02 13.03 1.85
N ARG A 342 -2.81 11.71 1.89
CA ARG A 342 -1.62 11.06 2.49
C ARG A 342 -1.42 11.38 3.98
N ILE A 343 -2.49 11.54 4.74
CA ILE A 343 -2.43 11.60 6.21
C ILE A 343 -2.47 10.18 6.79
N SER A 344 -1.69 9.92 7.85
CA SER A 344 -1.68 8.65 8.56
C SER A 344 -1.94 8.85 10.05
N PHE A 345 -2.85 8.08 10.66
CA PHE A 345 -3.06 8.03 12.11
C PHE A 345 -2.43 6.76 12.68
N ILE A 346 -1.44 6.92 13.57
CA ILE A 346 -0.72 5.80 14.17
C ILE A 346 -0.85 5.86 15.69
N GLY A 347 -1.61 4.94 16.28
CA GLY A 347 -1.68 4.82 17.73
C GLY A 347 -0.39 4.23 18.31
N GLN A 348 0.17 4.90 19.32
CA GLN A 348 1.43 4.54 19.98
C GLN A 348 1.24 3.56 21.17
N GLY A 349 0.02 3.06 21.38
CA GLY A 349 -0.28 2.06 22.42
C GLY A 349 0.28 0.67 22.12
N GLY A 350 0.28 -0.21 23.12
CA GLY A 350 0.62 -1.62 22.93
C GLY A 350 -0.47 -2.40 22.20
N ARG A 351 -1.71 -1.90 22.26
CA ARG A 351 -2.90 -2.45 21.60
C ARG A 351 -3.81 -1.31 21.11
N PRO A 352 -4.74 -1.57 20.17
CA PRO A 352 -5.60 -0.51 19.62
C PRO A 352 -6.57 0.12 20.63
N GLU A 353 -6.88 -0.54 21.75
CA GLU A 353 -7.74 0.00 22.80
C GLU A 353 -7.08 1.12 23.61
N ASP A 354 -5.75 1.20 23.58
CA ASP A 354 -5.00 2.17 24.38
C ASP A 354 -5.13 3.61 23.80
N VAL A 355 -5.53 3.74 22.53
CA VAL A 355 -5.72 5.02 21.83
C VAL A 355 -7.14 5.07 21.26
N VAL A 356 -8.00 5.92 21.80
CA VAL A 356 -9.43 5.96 21.47
C VAL A 356 -9.82 7.34 20.93
N LEU A 357 -10.28 7.41 19.69
CA LEU A 357 -10.94 8.58 19.11
C LEU A 357 -12.45 8.37 19.21
N VAL A 358 -13.16 9.24 19.93
CA VAL A 358 -14.58 9.01 20.24
C VAL A 358 -15.40 10.29 20.26
N TYR A 359 -16.63 10.20 19.79
CA TYR A 359 -17.67 11.21 19.98
C TYR A 359 -19.04 10.55 20.03
N ASN A 360 -20.13 11.31 20.20
CA ASN A 360 -21.46 10.77 20.47
C ASN A 360 -22.58 11.44 19.66
N ASN A 361 -22.28 12.00 18.48
CA ASN A 361 -23.34 12.52 17.63
C ASN A 361 -24.16 11.35 17.07
N ALA A 362 -25.48 11.49 17.06
CA ALA A 362 -26.38 10.68 16.26
C ALA A 362 -26.94 11.52 15.10
N SER A 363 -27.61 10.86 14.17
CA SER A 363 -28.27 11.49 13.03
C SER A 363 -29.25 12.59 13.46
N GLY A 364 -30.00 12.33 14.53
CA GLY A 364 -30.95 13.26 15.13
C GLY A 364 -30.34 14.31 16.05
N THR A 365 -29.04 14.28 16.31
CA THR A 365 -28.39 15.31 17.15
C THR A 365 -28.47 16.67 16.47
N PRO A 366 -29.01 17.72 17.12
CA PRO A 366 -29.03 19.07 16.56
C PRO A 366 -27.62 19.63 16.37
N LYS A 367 -27.39 20.32 15.25
CA LYS A 367 -26.14 21.03 15.02
C LYS A 367 -26.07 22.28 15.91
N PRO A 368 -24.89 22.63 16.45
CA PRO A 368 -24.73 23.81 17.29
C PRO A 368 -25.10 25.13 16.60
N ASP A 369 -25.04 25.19 15.27
CA ASP A 369 -25.36 26.37 14.47
C ASP A 369 -26.86 26.56 14.17
N GLY A 370 -27.71 25.63 14.61
CA GLY A 370 -29.16 25.66 14.37
C GLY A 370 -29.58 25.30 12.95
N SER A 371 -28.69 24.84 12.08
CA SER A 371 -28.99 24.49 10.67
C SER A 371 -29.71 23.14 10.48
N GLY A 372 -30.29 22.60 11.55
CA GLY A 372 -30.96 21.29 11.60
C GLY A 372 -30.10 20.24 12.32
N ASN A 373 -30.36 18.96 12.03
CA ASN A 373 -29.64 17.85 12.65
C ASN A 373 -28.41 17.44 11.83
N PHE A 374 -27.48 16.72 12.45
CA PHE A 374 -26.27 16.21 11.78
C PHE A 374 -26.60 15.29 10.60
N GLY A 375 -27.66 14.50 10.69
CA GLY A 375 -27.94 13.39 9.77
C GLY A 375 -26.91 12.27 9.91
N THR A 376 -27.19 11.09 9.37
CA THR A 376 -26.30 9.91 9.49
C THR A 376 -24.85 10.23 9.12
N SER A 377 -24.60 10.75 7.92
CA SER A 377 -23.24 11.06 7.46
C SER A 377 -22.52 12.14 8.28
N GLY A 378 -23.27 13.06 8.91
CA GLY A 378 -22.74 14.13 9.75
C GLY A 378 -22.53 13.70 11.21
N SER A 379 -23.08 12.55 11.61
CA SER A 379 -22.95 12.00 12.97
C SER A 379 -21.56 11.39 13.24
N ALA A 380 -20.72 11.27 12.21
CA ALA A 380 -19.41 10.62 12.28
C ALA A 380 -18.51 11.23 13.36
N SER A 381 -18.02 10.38 14.28
CA SER A 381 -16.95 10.75 15.21
C SER A 381 -15.65 11.06 14.47
N VAL A 382 -15.32 10.26 13.45
CA VAL A 382 -14.20 10.51 12.55
C VAL A 382 -14.66 10.47 11.09
N ARG A 383 -14.36 11.52 10.33
CA ARG A 383 -14.62 11.63 8.90
C ARG A 383 -13.33 11.77 8.10
N ILE A 384 -13.11 10.88 7.13
CA ILE A 384 -11.91 10.86 6.30
C ILE A 384 -12.31 10.98 4.82
N ASP A 385 -12.00 12.14 4.23
CA ASP A 385 -12.25 12.43 2.82
C ASP A 385 -10.95 12.46 1.97
N GLY A 386 -9.78 12.71 2.58
CA GLY A 386 -8.48 12.82 1.89
C GLY A 386 -7.90 11.45 1.48
N PRO A 387 -7.57 11.22 0.19
CA PRO A 387 -7.14 9.91 -0.32
C PRO A 387 -5.76 9.47 0.22
N ASP A 388 -5.44 8.19 0.01
CA ASP A 388 -4.18 7.57 0.47
C ASP A 388 -3.99 7.61 2.00
N PHE A 389 -5.12 7.60 2.73
CA PHE A 389 -5.16 7.62 4.17
C PHE A 389 -4.74 6.28 4.78
N VAL A 390 -4.04 6.33 5.92
CA VAL A 390 -3.65 5.13 6.67
C VAL A 390 -4.06 5.27 8.12
N ALA A 391 -4.63 4.23 8.73
CA ALA A 391 -4.78 4.14 10.18
C ALA A 391 -4.24 2.83 10.72
N ARG A 392 -3.53 2.88 11.85
CA ARG A 392 -3.01 1.68 12.52
C ARG A 392 -3.10 1.77 14.03
N ASN A 393 -3.44 0.64 14.66
CA ASN A 393 -3.31 0.39 16.10
C ASN A 393 -4.04 1.43 16.97
N LEU A 394 -5.32 1.68 16.68
CA LEU A 394 -6.17 2.60 17.44
C LEU A 394 -7.64 2.18 17.38
N THR A 395 -8.47 2.82 18.20
CA THR A 395 -9.92 2.65 18.24
C THR A 395 -10.61 3.93 17.76
N ILE A 396 -11.63 3.78 16.93
CA ILE A 396 -12.57 4.83 16.52
C ILE A 396 -13.96 4.42 17.00
N GLY A 397 -14.59 5.22 17.84
CA GLY A 397 -15.88 4.92 18.45
C GLY A 397 -16.93 5.99 18.22
N ASN A 398 -18.19 5.57 18.14
CA ASN A 398 -19.32 6.43 18.47
C ASN A 398 -20.03 5.87 19.69
N ASP A 399 -20.02 6.62 20.79
CA ASP A 399 -20.59 6.19 22.07
C ASP A 399 -21.95 6.82 22.37
N PHE A 400 -22.73 7.10 21.32
CA PHE A 400 -24.12 7.52 21.47
C PHE A 400 -24.94 6.48 22.26
N ASP A 401 -25.50 6.92 23.39
CA ASP A 401 -26.29 6.07 24.28
C ASP A 401 -27.75 5.93 23.79
N GLU A 402 -28.04 4.86 23.04
CA GLU A 402 -29.40 4.59 22.55
C GLU A 402 -30.42 4.40 23.66
N ALA A 403 -30.02 3.88 24.83
CA ALA A 403 -30.90 3.59 25.95
C ALA A 403 -31.29 4.85 26.71
N ALA A 404 -30.38 5.82 26.81
CA ALA A 404 -30.68 7.15 27.35
C ALA A 404 -31.52 8.02 26.38
N ASN A 405 -31.57 7.67 25.09
CA ASN A 405 -32.17 8.50 24.04
C ASN A 405 -33.37 7.86 23.33
N LEU A 406 -34.23 7.13 24.06
CA LEU A 406 -35.41 6.44 23.49
C LEU A 406 -36.41 7.36 22.76
N GLY A 407 -36.44 8.66 23.12
CA GLY A 407 -37.28 9.65 22.45
C GLY A 407 -36.75 10.15 21.11
N MET A 408 -35.49 9.86 20.78
CA MET A 408 -34.88 10.25 19.50
C MET A 408 -35.27 9.24 18.42
N LYS A 409 -35.87 9.73 17.33
CA LYS A 409 -36.26 8.89 16.20
C LYS A 409 -35.05 8.45 15.36
N ASP A 410 -34.16 9.40 15.03
CA ASP A 410 -33.02 9.19 14.12
C ASP A 410 -31.75 8.92 14.93
N ARG A 411 -31.53 7.64 15.31
CA ARG A 411 -30.47 7.21 16.25
C ARG A 411 -29.21 6.65 15.59
N GLN A 412 -29.13 6.67 14.26
CA GLN A 412 -27.93 6.25 13.54
C GLN A 412 -26.70 7.04 14.02
N ALA A 413 -25.61 6.37 14.36
CA ALA A 413 -24.48 7.02 15.02
C ALA A 413 -23.16 6.46 14.47
N VAL A 414 -22.57 7.19 13.53
CA VAL A 414 -21.41 6.74 12.77
C VAL A 414 -20.13 6.91 13.59
N ALA A 415 -19.31 5.87 13.71
CA ALA A 415 -17.97 5.95 14.27
C ALA A 415 -16.98 6.46 13.23
N LEU A 416 -16.95 5.82 12.06
CA LEU A 416 -16.08 6.17 10.95
C LEU A 416 -16.89 6.38 9.66
N HIS A 417 -16.79 7.57 9.08
CA HIS A 417 -17.23 7.86 7.72
C HIS A 417 -16.02 8.07 6.82
N ILE A 418 -15.83 7.19 5.84
CA ILE A 418 -14.68 7.23 4.95
C ILE A 418 -15.11 7.28 3.48
N THR A 419 -14.55 8.24 2.73
CA THR A 419 -14.70 8.40 1.28
C THR A 419 -13.36 8.41 0.54
N ALA A 420 -12.25 8.43 1.28
CA ALA A 420 -10.88 8.51 0.81
C ALA A 420 -10.44 7.26 0.03
N ASP A 421 -10.38 7.34 -1.30
CA ASP A 421 -9.85 6.24 -2.11
C ASP A 421 -8.43 5.84 -1.68
N ARG A 422 -8.12 4.55 -1.82
CA ARG A 422 -6.86 3.93 -1.42
C ARG A 422 -6.54 4.01 0.07
N SER A 423 -7.55 3.88 0.93
CA SER A 423 -7.31 3.87 2.39
C SER A 423 -6.96 2.49 2.92
N VAL A 424 -5.97 2.43 3.81
CA VAL A 424 -5.55 1.20 4.51
C VAL A 424 -5.74 1.35 6.01
N LEU A 425 -6.49 0.44 6.62
CA LEU A 425 -6.67 0.39 8.07
C LEU A 425 -6.22 -0.99 8.55
N SER A 426 -5.19 -1.04 9.40
CA SER A 426 -4.66 -2.31 9.94
C SER A 426 -4.68 -2.30 11.45
N ASN A 427 -5.22 -3.36 12.08
CA ASN A 427 -5.35 -3.45 13.54
C ASN A 427 -6.08 -2.22 14.13
N VAL A 428 -7.24 -1.88 13.55
CA VAL A 428 -8.10 -0.78 14.01
C VAL A 428 -9.42 -1.34 14.53
N ARG A 429 -9.93 -0.76 15.61
CA ARG A 429 -11.26 -1.07 16.15
C ARG A 429 -12.26 0.02 15.74
N MET A 430 -13.41 -0.35 15.19
CA MET A 430 -14.52 0.56 14.92
C MET A 430 -15.74 0.14 15.75
N LEU A 431 -16.14 0.99 16.69
CA LEU A 431 -17.12 0.65 17.72
C LEU A 431 -18.36 1.56 17.62
N GLY A 432 -19.55 0.97 17.69
CA GLY A 432 -20.82 1.69 17.67
C GLY A 432 -22.00 0.72 17.72
N ASN A 433 -23.19 1.22 17.43
CA ASN A 433 -24.43 0.45 17.36
C ASN A 433 -24.96 0.47 15.91
N GLN A 434 -25.98 1.29 15.64
CA GLN A 434 -26.54 1.45 14.32
C GLN A 434 -25.63 2.35 13.47
N ASP A 435 -25.31 1.90 12.25
CA ASP A 435 -24.51 2.63 11.26
C ASP A 435 -23.04 2.89 11.68
N THR A 436 -22.38 1.97 12.39
CA THR A 436 -20.99 2.15 12.90
C THR A 436 -19.98 2.61 11.83
N LEU A 437 -19.92 1.94 10.68
CA LEU A 437 -18.90 2.15 9.65
C LEU A 437 -19.54 2.50 8.30
N LEU A 438 -19.40 3.76 7.90
CA LEU A 438 -19.83 4.25 6.60
C LEU A 438 -18.67 4.23 5.59
N VAL A 439 -18.58 3.14 4.82
CA VAL A 439 -17.67 2.97 3.67
C VAL A 439 -18.35 3.49 2.40
N ASN A 440 -18.12 4.77 2.11
CA ASN A 440 -18.83 5.50 1.05
C ASN A 440 -17.87 5.90 -0.07
N SER A 441 -18.33 6.69 -1.03
CA SER A 441 -17.46 7.34 -2.01
C SER A 441 -17.85 8.80 -2.16
N PRO A 442 -17.02 9.65 -2.80
CA PRO A 442 -17.33 11.06 -2.99
C PRO A 442 -18.63 11.32 -3.77
N GLY A 443 -19.12 10.33 -4.53
CA GLY A 443 -20.37 10.40 -5.27
C GLY A 443 -20.79 9.07 -5.91
N ALA A 444 -22.05 8.96 -6.35
CA ALA A 444 -22.51 7.81 -7.13
C ALA A 444 -21.65 7.61 -8.40
N GLY A 445 -21.34 6.36 -8.74
CA GLY A 445 -20.45 6.01 -9.85
C GLY A 445 -18.96 6.36 -9.64
N VAL A 446 -18.58 7.00 -8.54
CA VAL A 446 -17.18 7.28 -8.20
C VAL A 446 -16.63 6.14 -7.36
N GLN A 447 -15.53 5.55 -7.84
CA GLN A 447 -14.80 4.50 -7.15
C GLN A 447 -14.09 5.06 -5.90
N ALA A 448 -14.29 4.40 -4.75
CA ALA A 448 -13.46 4.56 -3.56
C ALA A 448 -13.20 3.17 -2.97
N ARG A 449 -11.93 2.86 -2.67
CA ARG A 449 -11.48 1.53 -2.26
C ARG A 449 -10.83 1.58 -0.89
N PHE A 450 -11.16 0.60 -0.07
CA PHE A 450 -10.73 0.49 1.32
C PHE A 450 -10.24 -0.91 1.62
N TYR A 451 -9.07 -1.00 2.25
CA TYR A 451 -8.51 -2.26 2.74
C TYR A 451 -8.44 -2.25 4.27
N PHE A 452 -9.24 -3.12 4.90
CA PHE A 452 -9.25 -3.34 6.34
C PHE A 452 -8.59 -4.68 6.62
N GLU A 453 -7.50 -4.66 7.38
CA GLU A 453 -6.68 -5.83 7.67
C GLU A 453 -6.61 -6.07 9.17
N SER A 454 -7.01 -7.26 9.62
CA SER A 454 -6.97 -7.63 11.06
C SER A 454 -7.68 -6.60 11.95
N CYS A 455 -8.76 -6.01 11.45
CA CYS A 455 -9.56 -5.03 12.16
C CYS A 455 -10.69 -5.69 12.96
N TYR A 456 -11.24 -4.94 13.90
CA TYR A 456 -12.43 -5.30 14.67
C TYR A 456 -13.54 -4.30 14.39
N VAL A 457 -14.71 -4.74 13.93
CA VAL A 457 -15.89 -3.88 13.73
C VAL A 457 -17.02 -4.42 14.59
N GLU A 458 -17.68 -3.56 15.37
CA GLU A 458 -18.92 -3.94 16.07
C GLU A 458 -20.08 -2.98 15.83
N GLY A 459 -21.28 -3.53 15.90
CA GLY A 459 -22.54 -2.80 15.80
C GLY A 459 -23.72 -3.74 15.71
N ASP A 460 -24.90 -3.21 15.43
CA ASP A 460 -26.13 -3.99 15.39
C ASP A 460 -26.89 -3.89 14.06
N VAL A 461 -27.46 -2.73 13.73
CA VAL A 461 -28.25 -2.49 12.52
C VAL A 461 -27.38 -1.77 11.50
N ASP A 462 -27.26 -2.36 10.31
CA ASP A 462 -26.60 -1.78 9.14
C ASP A 462 -25.17 -1.27 9.43
N PHE A 463 -24.47 -1.92 10.36
CA PHE A 463 -23.29 -1.31 10.97
C PHE A 463 -22.06 -1.25 10.03
N ILE A 464 -22.12 -1.87 8.86
CA ILE A 464 -21.20 -1.65 7.73
C ILE A 464 -22.02 -1.29 6.49
N PHE A 465 -21.97 -0.03 6.05
CA PHE A 465 -22.88 0.47 5.01
C PHE A 465 -22.25 1.51 4.09
N GLY A 466 -22.91 1.79 2.96
CA GLY A 466 -22.45 2.74 1.94
C GLY A 466 -22.14 2.14 0.57
N ARG A 467 -21.52 2.94 -0.30
CA ARG A 467 -21.31 2.61 -1.73
C ARG A 467 -19.86 2.31 -2.13
N GLY A 468 -18.94 2.25 -1.18
CA GLY A 468 -17.52 2.00 -1.46
C GLY A 468 -17.21 0.54 -1.80
N THR A 469 -16.03 0.31 -2.36
CA THR A 469 -15.43 -1.03 -2.44
C THR A 469 -14.61 -1.29 -1.19
N ALA A 470 -15.07 -2.18 -0.31
CA ALA A 470 -14.44 -2.44 0.97
C ALA A 470 -14.03 -3.90 1.09
N VAL A 471 -12.74 -4.14 1.31
CA VAL A 471 -12.20 -5.48 1.57
C VAL A 471 -11.83 -5.58 3.03
N PHE A 472 -12.46 -6.51 3.74
CA PHE A 472 -12.14 -6.91 5.11
C PHE A 472 -11.40 -8.24 5.04
N SER A 473 -10.15 -8.26 5.48
CA SER A 473 -9.27 -9.43 5.40
C SER A 473 -8.77 -9.79 6.79
N GLY A 474 -9.10 -11.00 7.25
CA GLY A 474 -8.72 -11.45 8.59
C GLY A 474 -9.38 -10.67 9.74
N CYS A 475 -10.49 -9.97 9.47
CA CYS A 475 -11.16 -9.14 10.46
C CYS A 475 -12.10 -9.94 11.38
N GLU A 476 -12.33 -9.44 12.59
CA GLU A 476 -13.42 -9.87 13.45
C GLU A 476 -14.59 -8.89 13.34
N ILE A 477 -15.78 -9.42 13.07
CA ILE A 477 -17.00 -8.64 12.84
C ILE A 477 -18.00 -9.08 13.91
N LYS A 478 -18.23 -8.23 14.92
CA LYS A 478 -19.07 -8.54 16.07
C LYS A 478 -20.46 -7.89 15.96
N SER A 479 -21.50 -8.70 15.85
CA SER A 479 -22.87 -8.21 16.00
C SER A 479 -23.25 -8.10 17.48
N LEU A 480 -23.78 -6.95 17.89
CA LEU A 480 -24.23 -6.71 19.26
C LEU A 480 -25.63 -7.30 19.49
N ASP A 481 -25.88 -7.76 20.71
CA ASP A 481 -27.19 -8.27 21.13
C ASP A 481 -28.12 -7.11 21.49
N ARG A 482 -29.24 -7.00 20.78
CA ARG A 482 -30.31 -6.03 21.05
C ARG A 482 -31.39 -6.62 21.98
N ALA A 483 -31.09 -7.74 22.65
CA ALA A 483 -31.99 -8.53 23.46
C ALA A 483 -33.23 -9.02 22.67
N SER A 484 -33.06 -9.24 21.36
CA SER A 484 -34.12 -9.74 20.48
C SER A 484 -33.98 -11.25 20.29
N SER A 485 -35.11 -11.96 20.27
CA SER A 485 -35.13 -13.40 19.95
C SER A 485 -35.37 -13.68 18.47
N THR A 486 -35.64 -12.65 17.66
CA THR A 486 -36.02 -12.81 16.25
C THR A 486 -35.14 -12.02 15.29
N ASN A 487 -34.68 -10.83 15.70
CA ASN A 487 -33.84 -9.98 14.86
C ASN A 487 -32.98 -9.03 15.72
N ASN A 488 -31.67 -9.26 15.71
CA ASN A 488 -30.66 -8.44 16.37
C ASN A 488 -29.92 -7.51 15.41
N GLY A 489 -30.22 -7.56 14.10
CA GLY A 489 -29.75 -6.57 13.14
C GLY A 489 -29.12 -7.18 11.88
N TYR A 490 -28.29 -6.36 11.23
CA TYR A 490 -27.80 -6.58 9.87
C TYR A 490 -26.34 -6.18 9.81
N VAL A 491 -25.47 -7.10 9.37
CA VAL A 491 -24.04 -6.82 9.23
C VAL A 491 -23.79 -5.77 8.16
N THR A 492 -24.48 -5.86 7.03
CA THR A 492 -24.25 -4.96 5.90
C THR A 492 -25.50 -4.30 5.34
N ALA A 493 -25.34 -3.06 4.89
CA ALA A 493 -26.30 -2.33 4.08
C ALA A 493 -25.59 -1.62 2.91
N GLY A 494 -25.19 -2.41 1.91
CA GLY A 494 -24.45 -1.89 0.75
C GLY A 494 -25.35 -1.11 -0.21
N SER A 495 -24.79 -0.12 -0.88
CA SER A 495 -25.49 0.75 -1.86
C SER A 495 -24.62 1.02 -3.09
N LEU A 496 -23.84 0.03 -3.52
CA LEU A 496 -22.88 0.15 -4.62
C LEU A 496 -23.59 0.57 -5.91
N ASP A 497 -23.01 1.52 -6.65
CA ASP A 497 -23.51 1.89 -7.98
C ASP A 497 -23.32 0.72 -8.96
N LEU A 498 -24.34 0.41 -9.77
CA LEU A 498 -24.33 -0.71 -10.71
C LEU A 498 -23.18 -0.65 -11.73
N SER A 499 -22.65 0.56 -12.04
CA SER A 499 -21.48 0.74 -12.90
C SER A 499 -20.17 0.23 -12.28
N ILE A 500 -20.14 0.03 -10.96
CA ILE A 500 -19.01 -0.52 -10.22
C ILE A 500 -19.26 -2.00 -9.94
N ARG A 501 -18.23 -2.81 -10.24
CA ARG A 501 -18.31 -4.27 -10.15
C ARG A 501 -18.21 -4.81 -8.73
N TYR A 502 -17.32 -4.23 -7.92
CA TYR A 502 -16.92 -4.79 -6.62
C TYR A 502 -17.41 -3.91 -5.47
N GLY A 503 -18.16 -4.49 -4.54
CA GLY A 503 -18.66 -3.84 -3.34
C GLY A 503 -17.88 -4.33 -2.13
N TYR A 504 -18.53 -5.13 -1.30
CA TYR A 504 -17.90 -5.64 -0.09
C TYR A 504 -17.37 -7.06 -0.27
N LEU A 505 -16.17 -7.27 0.26
CA LEU A 505 -15.54 -8.57 0.39
C LEU A 505 -15.17 -8.80 1.85
N PHE A 506 -15.69 -9.85 2.45
CA PHE A 506 -15.21 -10.39 3.72
C PHE A 506 -14.43 -11.67 3.39
N ASP A 507 -13.12 -11.62 3.56
CA ASP A 507 -12.21 -12.70 3.26
C ASP A 507 -11.51 -13.14 4.54
N GLN A 508 -11.59 -14.44 4.86
CA GLN A 508 -10.98 -15.00 6.08
C GLN A 508 -11.38 -14.29 7.38
N CYS A 509 -12.60 -13.74 7.42
CA CYS A 509 -13.12 -13.03 8.59
C CYS A 509 -13.75 -14.00 9.60
N ARG A 510 -13.96 -13.51 10.83
CA ARG A 510 -14.76 -14.17 11.86
C ARG A 510 -15.97 -13.31 12.18
N LEU A 511 -17.16 -13.78 11.84
CA LEU A 511 -18.41 -13.14 12.25
C LEU A 511 -18.86 -13.77 13.56
N VAL A 512 -18.92 -12.97 14.63
CA VAL A 512 -19.14 -13.40 16.02
C VAL A 512 -20.26 -12.58 16.67
N SER A 513 -20.90 -13.14 17.69
CA SER A 513 -21.92 -12.43 18.47
C SER A 513 -22.25 -13.21 19.74
N ASP A 514 -22.71 -12.49 20.75
CA ASP A 514 -23.33 -13.05 21.97
C ASP A 514 -24.87 -13.14 21.83
N ALA A 515 -25.44 -12.66 20.72
CA ALA A 515 -26.88 -12.70 20.44
C ALA A 515 -27.39 -14.13 20.22
N ALA A 516 -28.72 -14.30 20.35
CA ALA A 516 -29.39 -15.56 20.12
C ALA A 516 -29.12 -16.13 18.71
N ALA A 517 -29.10 -17.46 18.60
CA ALA A 517 -28.87 -18.13 17.32
C ALA A 517 -29.95 -17.77 16.28
N ASN A 518 -29.55 -17.66 15.01
CA ASN A 518 -30.41 -17.33 13.87
C ASN A 518 -31.16 -15.98 13.96
N THR A 519 -30.55 -14.95 14.55
CA THR A 519 -31.20 -13.63 14.73
C THR A 519 -30.50 -12.48 14.02
N VAL A 520 -29.35 -12.70 13.38
CA VAL A 520 -28.60 -11.65 12.68
C VAL A 520 -28.54 -11.97 11.20
N HIS A 521 -28.78 -10.96 10.37
CA HIS A 521 -28.69 -11.09 8.91
C HIS A 521 -27.31 -10.63 8.40
N LEU A 522 -26.79 -11.25 7.35
CA LEU A 522 -25.56 -10.81 6.67
C LEU A 522 -25.77 -9.46 5.97
N GLY A 523 -26.97 -9.16 5.48
CA GLY A 523 -27.26 -7.82 5.01
C GLY A 523 -28.54 -7.64 4.23
N ARG A 524 -28.71 -6.43 3.70
CA ARG A 524 -29.86 -5.99 2.93
C ARG A 524 -29.48 -4.89 1.92
N PRO A 525 -30.22 -4.72 0.81
CA PRO A 525 -29.84 -3.79 -0.25
C PRO A 525 -30.28 -2.37 0.09
N TRP A 526 -29.34 -1.50 0.46
CA TRP A 526 -29.67 -0.11 0.69
C TRP A 526 -29.71 0.65 -0.64
N HIS A 527 -30.88 1.23 -0.93
CA HIS A 527 -31.10 2.17 -2.03
C HIS A 527 -31.28 3.58 -1.45
N PRO A 528 -30.21 4.38 -1.30
CA PRO A 528 -30.27 5.72 -0.72
C PRO A 528 -31.27 6.57 -1.49
N SER A 529 -32.25 7.14 -0.79
CA SER A 529 -33.33 7.93 -1.40
C SER A 529 -34.09 7.20 -2.52
N GLY A 530 -34.12 5.86 -2.50
CA GLY A 530 -34.78 5.04 -3.51
C GLY A 530 -34.02 4.94 -4.85
N ASP A 531 -32.71 5.21 -4.87
CA ASP A 531 -31.90 5.15 -6.10
C ASP A 531 -31.87 3.73 -6.69
N PRO A 532 -32.49 3.48 -7.86
CA PRO A 532 -32.52 2.15 -8.47
C PRO A 532 -31.16 1.70 -9.02
N LYS A 533 -30.18 2.60 -9.15
CA LYS A 533 -28.81 2.26 -9.59
C LYS A 533 -27.93 1.75 -8.45
N ALA A 534 -28.37 1.91 -7.19
CA ALA A 534 -27.66 1.38 -6.03
C ALA A 534 -27.94 -0.12 -5.87
N VAL A 535 -27.17 -0.96 -6.57
CA VAL A 535 -27.30 -2.42 -6.52
C VAL A 535 -26.15 -3.02 -5.71
N ALA A 536 -26.44 -3.27 -4.44
CA ALA A 536 -25.49 -3.80 -3.47
C ALA A 536 -24.77 -5.06 -3.97
N GLN A 537 -23.47 -5.16 -3.66
CA GLN A 537 -22.68 -6.37 -3.89
C GLN A 537 -21.95 -6.70 -2.59
N VAL A 538 -22.17 -7.92 -2.08
CA VAL A 538 -21.51 -8.43 -0.88
C VAL A 538 -21.10 -9.87 -1.14
N LEU A 539 -19.83 -10.17 -0.88
CA LEU A 539 -19.31 -11.53 -0.85
C LEU A 539 -18.70 -11.81 0.52
N VAL A 540 -19.19 -12.86 1.19
CA VAL A 540 -18.54 -13.43 2.38
C VAL A 540 -17.88 -14.73 1.97
N ARG A 541 -16.55 -14.80 2.04
CA ARG A 541 -15.78 -15.96 1.59
C ARG A 541 -14.73 -16.42 2.58
N ASP A 542 -14.44 -17.71 2.56
CA ASP A 542 -13.36 -18.35 3.33
C ASP A 542 -13.41 -18.00 4.83
N SER A 543 -14.60 -17.65 5.33
CA SER A 543 -14.81 -17.02 6.65
C SER A 543 -15.51 -17.95 7.62
N TRP A 544 -15.41 -17.65 8.92
CA TRP A 544 -16.15 -18.35 9.97
C TRP A 544 -17.42 -17.57 10.34
N LEU A 545 -18.57 -18.24 10.31
CA LEU A 545 -19.89 -17.69 10.61
C LEU A 545 -20.46 -18.32 11.89
N GLY A 546 -20.66 -17.48 12.92
CA GLY A 546 -21.23 -17.90 14.20
C GLY A 546 -22.73 -18.24 14.14
N ALA A 547 -23.25 -18.86 15.21
CA ALA A 547 -24.61 -19.41 15.24
C ALA A 547 -25.71 -18.33 15.21
N HIS A 548 -25.37 -17.08 15.51
CA HIS A 548 -26.26 -15.93 15.43
C HIS A 548 -26.72 -15.63 14.00
N ILE A 549 -25.95 -16.02 12.98
CA ILE A 549 -26.31 -15.77 11.58
C ILE A 549 -27.56 -16.56 11.20
N SER A 550 -28.59 -15.85 10.76
CA SER A 550 -29.89 -16.36 10.34
C SER A 550 -29.78 -17.32 9.16
N GLY A 551 -30.67 -18.32 9.11
CA GLY A 551 -30.91 -19.15 7.93
C GLY A 551 -31.44 -18.36 6.72
N THR A 552 -31.99 -17.16 6.95
CA THR A 552 -32.36 -16.16 5.94
C THR A 552 -31.42 -14.95 6.04
N PRO A 553 -30.15 -15.07 5.63
CA PRO A 553 -29.14 -14.06 5.92
C PRO A 553 -29.31 -12.77 5.11
N TRP A 554 -30.13 -12.78 4.06
CA TRP A 554 -30.38 -11.62 3.20
C TRP A 554 -31.85 -11.23 3.30
N THR A 555 -32.13 -9.94 3.48
CA THR A 555 -33.51 -9.43 3.61
C THR A 555 -33.77 -8.24 2.70
N ASP A 556 -35.04 -8.02 2.39
CA ASP A 556 -35.48 -6.83 1.65
C ASP A 556 -35.27 -5.55 2.48
N MET A 557 -35.16 -4.41 1.80
CA MET A 557 -35.07 -3.10 2.44
C MET A 557 -35.86 -2.07 1.64
N SER A 558 -36.75 -1.35 2.30
CA SER A 558 -37.48 -0.21 1.72
C SER A 558 -38.17 -0.51 0.38
N GLY A 559 -38.69 -1.73 0.20
CA GLY A 559 -39.36 -2.18 -1.01
C GLY A 559 -38.46 -2.77 -2.11
N PHE A 560 -37.15 -2.80 -1.89
CA PHE A 560 -36.19 -3.43 -2.81
C PHE A 560 -35.86 -4.85 -2.36
N SER A 561 -35.91 -5.77 -3.32
CA SER A 561 -35.69 -7.19 -3.04
C SER A 561 -34.21 -7.51 -2.89
N TRP A 562 -33.83 -8.29 -1.88
CA TRP A 562 -32.44 -8.79 -1.77
C TRP A 562 -32.06 -9.67 -2.97
N ARG A 563 -33.04 -10.27 -3.66
CA ARG A 563 -32.82 -11.12 -4.85
C ARG A 563 -32.35 -10.34 -6.07
N GLU A 564 -32.54 -9.03 -6.07
CA GLU A 564 -32.07 -8.13 -7.12
C GLU A 564 -30.64 -7.62 -6.83
N ALA A 565 -30.13 -7.86 -5.61
CA ALA A 565 -28.77 -7.54 -5.21
C ALA A 565 -27.77 -8.67 -5.54
N ARG A 566 -26.48 -8.34 -5.51
CA ARG A 566 -25.38 -9.26 -5.82
C ARG A 566 -24.77 -9.85 -4.54
N PHE A 567 -25.58 -10.58 -3.78
CA PHE A 567 -25.19 -11.19 -2.51
C PHE A 567 -24.79 -12.65 -2.68
N HIS A 568 -23.57 -12.99 -2.23
CA HIS A 568 -23.03 -14.34 -2.37
C HIS A 568 -22.21 -14.76 -1.14
N GLU A 569 -22.10 -16.07 -0.96
CA GLU A 569 -21.21 -16.71 -0.01
C GLU A 569 -20.28 -17.71 -0.72
N TYR A 570 -19.09 -17.98 -0.17
CA TYR A 570 -18.17 -18.96 -0.74
C TYR A 570 -17.27 -19.62 0.29
N ASN A 571 -17.29 -20.96 0.40
CA ASN A 571 -16.37 -21.72 1.25
C ASN A 571 -16.33 -21.26 2.73
N ASN A 572 -17.45 -20.73 3.24
CA ASN A 572 -17.57 -20.36 4.64
C ASN A 572 -17.74 -21.61 5.53
N ARG A 573 -17.39 -21.47 6.81
CA ARG A 573 -17.48 -22.53 7.82
C ARG A 573 -18.14 -22.03 9.09
N GLY A 574 -18.52 -22.94 9.98
CA GLY A 574 -19.14 -22.61 11.26
C GLY A 574 -20.66 -22.81 11.26
N PRO A 575 -21.30 -22.71 12.44
CA PRO A 575 -22.72 -23.03 12.62
C PRO A 575 -23.68 -22.13 11.83
N GLY A 576 -23.27 -20.89 11.49
CA GLY A 576 -24.03 -19.97 10.65
C GLY A 576 -23.81 -20.11 9.15
N ALA A 577 -22.89 -20.99 8.72
CA ALA A 577 -22.52 -21.22 7.32
C ALA A 577 -23.39 -22.28 6.64
N GLN A 578 -24.71 -22.15 6.75
CA GLN A 578 -25.65 -23.07 6.11
C GLN A 578 -25.67 -22.83 4.59
N VAL A 579 -25.94 -23.89 3.81
CA VAL A 579 -26.18 -23.79 2.37
C VAL A 579 -27.64 -24.11 2.11
N THR A 580 -28.42 -23.11 1.72
CA THR A 580 -29.86 -23.22 1.46
C THR A 580 -30.21 -22.47 0.15
N PRO A 581 -31.41 -22.70 -0.43
CA PRO A 581 -31.84 -21.98 -1.64
C PRO A 581 -31.85 -20.46 -1.50
N ASP A 582 -32.02 -19.94 -0.28
CA ASP A 582 -32.04 -18.49 0.02
C ASP A 582 -30.66 -17.95 0.41
N ARG A 583 -29.58 -18.68 0.07
CA ARG A 583 -28.18 -18.33 0.34
C ARG A 583 -27.33 -18.54 -0.91
N PRO A 584 -27.35 -17.59 -1.86
CA PRO A 584 -26.64 -17.76 -3.12
C PRO A 584 -25.15 -18.04 -2.88
N GLN A 585 -24.65 -19.10 -3.48
CA GLN A 585 -23.23 -19.46 -3.43
C GLN A 585 -22.53 -18.92 -4.68
N LEU A 586 -21.34 -18.34 -4.51
CA LEU A 586 -20.49 -18.02 -5.65
C LEU A 586 -20.01 -19.34 -6.29
N PRO A 587 -20.14 -19.51 -7.62
CA PRO A 587 -19.59 -20.68 -8.29
C PRO A 587 -18.07 -20.78 -8.12
N GLY A 588 -17.55 -21.99 -7.87
CA GLY A 588 -16.11 -22.19 -7.65
C GLY A 588 -15.23 -21.75 -8.81
N ALA A 589 -15.72 -21.87 -10.05
CA ALA A 589 -15.01 -21.39 -11.25
C ALA A 589 -14.89 -19.86 -11.29
N GLU A 590 -15.76 -19.12 -10.60
CA GLU A 590 -15.73 -17.66 -10.54
C GLU A 590 -14.90 -17.12 -9.37
N ALA A 591 -14.56 -17.95 -8.38
CA ALA A 591 -13.89 -17.52 -7.16
C ALA A 591 -12.55 -16.80 -7.41
N GLY A 592 -11.86 -17.11 -8.51
CA GLY A 592 -10.62 -16.43 -8.94
C GLY A 592 -10.83 -14.97 -9.37
N ASN A 593 -12.06 -14.59 -9.75
CA ASN A 593 -12.41 -13.21 -10.12
C ASN A 593 -12.76 -12.34 -8.91
N TYR A 594 -12.94 -12.94 -7.72
CA TYR A 594 -13.38 -12.26 -6.50
C TYR A 594 -12.34 -12.40 -5.38
N THR A 595 -11.16 -11.86 -5.61
CA THR A 595 -10.04 -11.88 -4.65
C THR A 595 -9.79 -10.49 -4.08
N VAL A 596 -9.06 -10.41 -2.96
CA VAL A 596 -8.58 -9.13 -2.40
C VAL A 596 -7.94 -8.26 -3.49
N ARG A 597 -7.11 -8.86 -4.34
CA ARG A 597 -6.45 -8.17 -5.46
C ARG A 597 -7.45 -7.62 -6.48
N THR A 598 -8.43 -8.40 -6.94
CA THR A 598 -9.34 -7.94 -8.00
C THR A 598 -10.26 -6.82 -7.53
N TYR A 599 -10.62 -6.80 -6.23
CA TYR A 599 -11.37 -5.72 -5.62
C TYR A 599 -10.55 -4.42 -5.52
N LEU A 600 -9.28 -4.52 -5.14
CA LEU A 600 -8.46 -3.35 -4.81
C LEU A 600 -7.68 -2.80 -5.99
N GLN A 601 -7.28 -3.62 -6.97
CA GLN A 601 -6.39 -3.19 -8.05
C GLN A 601 -6.95 -2.00 -8.85
N GLY A 602 -8.28 -1.90 -9.00
CA GLY A 602 -8.87 -0.85 -9.82
C GLY A 602 -8.22 -0.75 -11.20
N THR A 603 -8.20 0.46 -11.77
CA THR A 603 -7.42 0.74 -12.97
C THR A 603 -5.98 1.06 -12.63
N ASP A 604 -5.64 1.57 -11.44
CA ASP A 604 -4.28 2.02 -11.08
C ASP A 604 -3.40 0.94 -10.45
N GLY A 605 -3.87 -0.32 -10.45
CA GLY A 605 -3.16 -1.50 -9.96
C GLY A 605 -2.81 -1.47 -8.46
N TRP A 606 -3.52 -0.71 -7.64
CA TRP A 606 -3.32 -0.58 -6.19
C TRP A 606 -3.40 -1.94 -5.48
N ALA A 607 -2.37 -2.30 -4.70
CA ALA A 607 -2.27 -3.63 -4.10
C ALA A 607 -1.74 -3.58 -2.65
N PRO A 608 -2.47 -2.94 -1.73
CA PRO A 608 -2.02 -2.75 -0.35
C PRO A 608 -1.83 -4.07 0.41
N GLN A 609 -2.55 -5.13 0.03
CA GLN A 609 -2.44 -6.47 0.60
C GLN A 609 -1.07 -7.14 0.35
N LEU A 610 -0.29 -6.60 -0.57
CA LEU A 610 1.04 -7.10 -0.87
C LEU A 610 2.13 -6.32 -0.14
N ALA A 611 1.79 -5.19 0.50
CA ALA A 611 2.76 -4.31 1.13
C ALA A 611 3.59 -5.06 2.19
N GLY A 612 4.90 -5.14 1.97
CA GLY A 612 5.82 -5.84 2.87
C GLY A 612 5.89 -7.36 2.70
N THR A 613 5.28 -7.93 1.64
CA THR A 613 5.35 -9.37 1.31
C THR A 613 6.24 -9.65 0.10
N THR A 614 6.67 -10.90 -0.09
CA THR A 614 7.35 -11.36 -1.32
C THR A 614 6.42 -11.54 -2.52
N ALA A 615 5.09 -11.36 -2.36
CA ALA A 615 4.10 -11.41 -3.42
C ALA A 615 3.79 -10.02 -4.02
N ASP A 616 4.34 -8.94 -3.45
CA ASP A 616 4.46 -7.56 -3.99
C ASP A 616 4.98 -7.54 -5.44
N SER A 617 5.77 -8.55 -5.66
CA SER A 617 6.29 -9.08 -6.87
C SER A 617 5.28 -9.60 -7.91
N SER A 618 4.32 -10.46 -7.54
CA SER A 618 3.67 -11.36 -8.50
C SER A 618 2.39 -10.80 -9.15
N VAL A 619 2.52 -9.96 -10.18
CA VAL A 619 1.38 -9.58 -11.04
C VAL A 619 1.82 -9.33 -12.49
N VAL A 620 1.79 -10.39 -13.31
CA VAL A 620 1.49 -10.28 -14.74
C VAL A 620 0.08 -10.88 -14.91
N PRO A 621 -0.90 -10.21 -15.53
CA PRO A 621 -2.06 -10.93 -16.06
C PRO A 621 -1.53 -11.88 -17.13
N SER A 622 -1.74 -13.19 -16.95
CA SER A 622 -1.43 -14.16 -18.00
C SER A 622 -2.22 -13.77 -19.26
N ALA A 623 -1.52 -13.21 -20.25
CA ALA A 623 -2.01 -13.14 -21.60
C ALA A 623 -2.01 -14.57 -22.16
N ALA A 624 -3.19 -15.04 -22.52
CA ALA A 624 -3.52 -16.10 -23.48
C ALA A 624 -2.43 -17.17 -23.71
N ALA A 625 -2.65 -18.36 -23.17
CA ALA A 625 -2.20 -19.58 -23.82
C ALA A 625 -3.38 -20.12 -24.65
N ALA A 626 -3.20 -20.05 -25.98
CA ALA A 626 -3.90 -20.75 -27.08
C ALA A 626 -5.40 -21.08 -26.92
#